data_AF-A0A348AID8-F1
#
_entry.id   AF-A0A348AID8-F1
#
_cell.length_a   1.000
_cell.length_b   1.000
_cell.length_c   1.000
_cell.angle_alpha   90.00
_cell.angle_beta   90.00
_cell.angle_gamma   90.00
#
_symmetry.space_group_name_H-M   'P 1'
#
loop_
_entity.id
_entity.type
_entity.pdbx_description
1 polymer ?
#
loop_
_entity_poly.entity_id
_entity_poly.type
_entity_poly.pdbx_seq_one_letter_code
_entity_poly.pdbx_strand_id
1 'polypeptide(L)' 'MQAFDTMNHFLHYMQMYLVGGSYWNMVYGKEPGEVLNDSEGMENMRGGGENMAWLLKKINA' A
#
# COMPACT_ATOMS: atom_id res chain seq x y z
N MET A 1 5.54 -9.96 7.45
CA MET A 1 6.37 -8.89 8.05
C MET A 1 5.54 -8.33 9.18
N GLN A 2 5.83 -8.71 10.43
CA GLN A 2 4.79 -8.73 11.48
C GLN A 2 4.13 -7.37 11.74
N ALA A 3 4.87 -6.26 11.64
CA ALA A 3 4.34 -4.92 11.87
C ALA A 3 3.24 -4.53 10.85
N PHE A 4 3.49 -4.74 9.56
CA PHE A 4 2.53 -4.42 8.49
C PHE A 4 1.26 -5.29 8.59
N ASP A 5 1.44 -6.59 8.84
CA ASP A 5 0.33 -7.54 8.99
C ASP A 5 -0.55 -7.18 10.19
N THR A 6 0.08 -6.81 11.31
CA THR A 6 -0.62 -6.39 12.54
C THR A 6 -1.42 -5.10 12.32
N MET A 7 -0.87 -4.14 11.59
CA MET A 7 -1.57 -2.90 11.24
C MET A 7 -2.83 -3.19 10.41
N ASN A 8 -2.73 -4.09 9.42
CA ASN A 8 -3.87 -4.41 8.56
C ASN A 8 -4.99 -5.17 9.28
N HIS A 9 -4.69 -5.96 10.31
CA HIS A 9 -5.73 -6.62 11.12
C HIS A 9 -6.71 -5.61 11.71
N PHE A 10 -6.21 -4.48 12.24
CA PHE A 10 -7.08 -3.44 12.81
C PHE A 10 -8.01 -2.84 11.75
N LEU A 11 -7.49 -2.52 10.57
CA LEU A 11 -8.27 -1.95 9.47
C LEU A 11 -9.32 -2.95 8.96
N HIS A 12 -9.00 -4.24 8.95
CA HIS A 12 -9.94 -5.29 8.60
C HIS A 12 -11.10 -5.39 9.61
N TYR A 13 -10.81 -5.29 10.91
CA TYR A 13 -11.86 -5.25 11.95
C TYR A 13 -12.76 -4.02 11.84
N MET A 14 -12.22 -2.89 11.37
CA MET A 14 -12.98 -1.67 11.12
C MET A 14 -13.79 -1.70 9.81
N GLN A 15 -13.92 -2.87 9.18
CA GLN A 15 -14.66 -3.06 7.93
C GLN A 15 -14.14 -2.17 6.77
N MET A 16 -12.85 -1.85 6.77
CA MET A 16 -12.24 -1.04 5.72
C MET A 16 -11.88 -1.88 4.50
N TYR A 17 -11.98 -1.28 3.31
CA TYR A 17 -11.42 -1.88 2.10
C TYR A 17 -9.91 -1.72 2.08
N LEU A 18 -9.20 -2.86 2.02
CA LEU A 18 -7.75 -2.90 1.89
C LEU A 18 -7.36 -3.05 0.42
N VAL A 19 -6.50 -2.15 -0.06
CA VAL A 19 -5.99 -2.17 -1.44
C VAL A 19 -4.59 -2.76 -1.45
N GLY A 20 -4.38 -3.80 -2.25
CA GLY A 20 -3.06 -4.41 -2.46
C GLY A 20 -2.30 -3.79 -3.63
N GLY A 21 -0.97 -3.88 -3.58
CA GLY A 21 -0.06 -3.68 -4.70
C GLY A 21 0.36 -5.01 -5.35
N SER A 22 1.44 -4.97 -6.13
CA SER A 22 2.10 -6.16 -6.71
C SER A 22 2.93 -6.94 -5.68
N TYR A 23 3.28 -6.30 -4.54
CA TYR A 23 3.94 -6.92 -3.39
C TYR A 23 3.46 -6.28 -2.08
N TRP A 24 4.14 -6.55 -0.95
CA TRP A 24 3.87 -5.87 0.32
C TRP A 24 3.86 -4.36 0.14
N ASN A 25 2.81 -3.66 0.62
CA ASN A 25 2.67 -2.21 0.42
C ASN A 25 3.66 -1.41 1.28
N MET A 26 4.95 -1.46 0.94
CA MET A 26 6.06 -0.85 1.66
C MET A 26 7.16 -0.40 0.68
N VAL A 27 7.99 0.51 1.17
CA VAL A 27 9.22 1.00 0.53
C VAL A 27 10.33 1.03 1.56
N TYR A 28 11.57 0.79 1.14
CA TYR A 28 12.74 0.74 2.03
C TYR A 28 13.65 1.97 1.88
N GLY A 29 14.04 2.54 3.01
CA GLY A 29 15.04 3.61 3.10
C GLY A 29 15.46 3.80 4.55
N LYS A 30 16.75 4.01 4.81
CA LYS A 30 17.26 4.18 6.17
C LYS A 30 17.14 5.63 6.62
N GLU A 31 17.52 6.55 5.74
CA GLU A 31 17.43 8.00 5.98
C GLU A 31 16.24 8.62 5.22
N PRO A 32 15.71 9.77 5.68
CA PRO A 32 14.65 10.48 4.96
C PRO A 32 15.03 10.74 3.49
N GLY A 33 14.17 10.30 2.57
CA GLY A 33 14.37 10.45 1.13
C GLY A 33 15.03 9.26 0.45
N GLU A 34 15.72 8.36 1.17
CA GLU A 34 16.30 7.16 0.56
C GLU A 34 15.26 6.18 0.02
N VAL A 35 14.02 6.25 0.52
CA VAL A 35 12.88 5.48 0.01
C VAL A 35 12.63 5.71 -1.48
N LEU A 36 13.05 6.86 -2.03
CA LEU A 36 12.93 7.15 -3.45
C LEU A 36 13.91 6.34 -4.31
N ASN A 37 14.96 5.79 -3.71
CA ASN A 37 15.93 4.92 -4.39
C ASN A 37 15.47 3.46 -4.44
N ASP A 38 14.43 3.08 -3.69
CA ASP A 38 13.78 1.77 -3.78
C ASP A 38 12.84 1.76 -5.01
N SER A 39 13.42 1.55 -6.19
CA SER A 39 12.66 1.58 -7.44
C SER A 39 11.55 0.54 -7.51
N GLU A 40 11.76 -0.64 -6.91
CA GLU A 40 10.76 -1.71 -6.88
C GLU A 40 9.61 -1.34 -5.94
N GLY A 41 9.91 -0.87 -4.73
CA GLY A 41 8.91 -0.40 -3.79
C GLY A 41 8.11 0.78 -4.34
N MET A 42 8.77 1.75 -4.98
CA MET A 42 8.11 2.90 -5.58
C MET A 42 7.18 2.51 -6.74
N GLU A 43 7.59 1.54 -7.56
CA GLU A 43 6.74 0.98 -8.61
C GLU A 43 5.53 0.24 -8.01
N ASN A 44 5.73 -0.51 -6.93
CA ASN A 44 4.64 -1.14 -6.18
C ASN A 44 3.66 -0.09 -5.61
N MET A 45 4.16 1.03 -5.07
CA MET A 45 3.31 2.13 -4.57
C MET A 45 2.49 2.78 -5.68
N ARG A 46 3.08 2.96 -6.87
CA ARG A 46 2.37 3.47 -8.05
C ARG A 46 1.21 2.54 -8.43
N GLY A 47 1.48 1.23 -8.53
CA GLY A 47 0.44 0.23 -8.80
C GLY A 47 -0.64 0.16 -7.71
N GLY A 48 -0.25 0.26 -6.43
CA GLY A 48 -1.19 0.33 -5.31
C GLY A 48 -2.11 1.56 -5.38
N GLY A 49 -1.55 2.72 -5.77
CA GLY A 49 -2.33 3.93 -6.01
C GLY A 49 -3.31 3.81 -7.18
N GLU A 50 -2.89 3.16 -8.28
CA GLU A 50 -3.75 2.86 -9.43
C GLU A 50 -4.91 1.93 -9.05
N ASN A 51 -4.62 0.89 -8.27
CA ASN A 51 -5.62 -0.04 -7.73
C ASN A 51 -6.62 0.69 -6.81
N MET A 52 -6.13 1.61 -5.98
CA MET A 52 -6.98 2.40 -5.10
C MET A 52 -7.89 3.34 -5.90
N ALA A 53 -7.34 4.04 -6.88
CA ALA A 53 -8.10 4.91 -7.76
C ALA A 53 -9.16 4.13 -8.56
N TRP A 54 -8.83 2.92 -9.03
CA TRP A 54 -9.79 2.05 -9.69
C TRP A 54 -10.92 1.63 -8.74
N LEU A 55 -10.59 1.19 -7.52
CA LEU A 55 -11.58 0.77 -6.53
C LEU A 55 -12.52 1.91 -6.20
N LEU A 56 -11.99 3.09 -5.88
CA LEU A 56 -12.78 4.29 -5.57
C LEU A 56 -13.74 4.63 -6.72
N LYS A 57 -13.28 4.57 -7.98
CA LYS A 57 -14.15 4.79 -9.15
C LYS A 57 -15.24 3.74 -9.31
N LYS A 58 -15.05 2.50 -8.83
CA LYS A 58 -16.03 1.42 -8.96
C LYS A 58 -17.05 1.39 -7.83
N ILE A 59 -16.67 1.86 -6.64
CA ILE A 59 -17.57 1.91 -5.48
C ILE A 59 -18.28 3.26 -5.35
N ASN A 60 -17.81 4.29 -6.05
CA ASN A 60 -18.48 5.58 -6.14
C ASN A 60 -19.56 5.50 -7.24
N ALA A 61 -20.82 5.35 -6.82
CA ALA A 61 -22.00 5.39 -7.68
C ALA A 61 -22.23 6.79 -8.29
#